data_AF-A0A645BZ26-F1
#
_entry.id   AF-A0A645BZ26-F1
#
_cell.length_a   1.000
_cell.length_b   1.000
_cell.length_c   1.000
_cell.angle_alpha   90.00
_cell.angle_beta   90.00
_cell.angle_gamma   90.00
#
_symmetry.space_group_name_H-M   'P 1'
#
loop_
_entity.id
_entity.type
_entity.pdbx_description
1 polymer ?
#
loop_
_entity_poly.entity_id
_entity_poly.type
_entity_poly.pdbx_seq_one_letter_code
_entity_poly.pdbx_strand_id
1 'polypeptide(L)' 'MVPINSQSGNMALINGYRPEYGWEVLGLDWDTGETVHQTIFGDVNFGNGAYAILQYMDNDDLIFNSFAGPIRIHYDKK' A
#
# COMPACT_ATOMS: atom_id res chain seq x y z
N MET A 1 5.09 -7.67 2.28
CA MET A 1 4.65 -6.87 1.12
C MET A 1 5.88 -6.28 0.43
N VAL A 2 5.82 -6.01 -0.89
CA VAL A 2 6.88 -5.26 -1.58
C VAL A 2 6.80 -3.78 -1.17
N PRO A 3 7.90 -3.12 -0.76
CA PRO A 3 7.89 -1.70 -0.44
C PRO A 3 7.43 -0.84 -1.63
N ILE A 4 6.64 0.20 -1.35
CA ILE A 4 6.15 1.14 -2.37
C ILE A 4 6.93 2.46 -2.29
N ASN A 5 7.43 2.95 -3.41
CA ASN A 5 8.02 4.29 -3.49
C ASN A 5 6.92 5.35 -3.71
N SER A 6 6.77 6.27 -2.77
CA SER A 6 5.92 7.46 -2.89
C SER A 6 6.75 8.64 -3.37
N GLN A 7 6.79 8.86 -4.68
CA GLN A 7 7.57 9.94 -5.28
C GLN A 7 7.13 11.34 -4.82
N SER A 8 5.81 11.56 -4.63
CA SER A 8 5.29 12.85 -4.15
C SER A 8 5.61 13.11 -2.68
N GLY A 9 5.87 12.07 -1.89
CA GLY A 9 6.16 12.16 -0.46
C GLY A 9 7.64 11.98 -0.10
N ASN A 10 8.52 11.73 -1.07
CA ASN A 10 9.92 11.32 -0.86
C ASN A 10 10.07 10.20 0.19
N MET A 11 9.26 9.15 0.10
CA MET A 11 9.22 8.10 1.14
C MET A 11 9.02 6.69 0.59
N ALA A 12 9.60 5.71 1.28
CA ALA A 12 9.30 4.30 1.10
C ALA A 12 8.21 3.86 2.08
N LEU A 13 7.14 3.28 1.57
CA LEU A 13 6.03 2.74 2.35
C LEU A 13 6.20 1.22 2.52
N ILE A 14 6.18 0.77 3.76
CA ILE A 14 6.27 -0.64 4.15
C ILE A 14 5.07 -1.03 5.00
N ASN A 15 4.48 -2.17 4.71
CA ASN A 15 3.45 -2.77 5.54
C ASN A 15 3.99 -4.02 6.25
N GLY A 16 3.75 -4.10 7.55
CA GLY A 16 4.25 -5.17 8.40
C GLY A 16 3.52 -5.25 9.73
N TYR A 17 3.93 -6.21 10.56
CA TYR A 17 3.37 -6.43 11.90
C TYR A 17 4.45 -6.19 12.95
N ARG A 18 4.21 -5.30 13.93
CA ARG A 18 5.03 -5.13 15.13
C ARG A 18 4.21 -5.49 16.37
N PRO A 19 4.72 -6.33 17.29
CA PRO A 19 3.96 -6.79 18.46
C PRO A 19 3.37 -5.68 19.35
N GLU A 20 3.98 -4.50 19.38
CA GLU A 20 3.50 -3.35 20.15
C GLU A 20 2.27 -2.66 19.50
N TYR A 21 2.16 -2.71 18.17
CA TYR A 21 1.17 -1.93 17.41
C TYR A 21 0.20 -2.79 16.59
N GLY A 22 0.52 -4.06 16.39
CA GLY A 22 -0.15 -4.92 15.43
C GLY A 22 0.29 -4.64 13.99
N TRP A 23 -0.66 -4.73 13.05
CA TRP A 23 -0.43 -4.37 11.66
C TRP A 23 -0.33 -2.86 11.48
N GLU A 24 0.63 -2.43 10.65
CA GLU A 24 0.84 -1.01 10.38
C GLU A 24 1.46 -0.76 9.00
N VAL A 25 1.36 0.48 8.55
CA VAL A 25 2.16 1.03 7.46
C VAL A 25 3.12 2.07 8.03
N LEU A 26 4.41 1.91 7.76
CA LEU A 26 5.43 2.92 8.00
C LEU A 26 5.81 3.59 6.69
N GLY A 27 5.93 4.92 6.72
CA GLY A 27 6.62 5.69 5.69
C GLY A 27 7.99 6.10 6.22
N LEU A 28 9.03 5.60 5.56
CA LEU A 28 10.42 5.94 5.84
C LEU A 28 10.87 7.02 4.85
N ASP A 29 11.49 8.08 5.34
CA ASP A 29 12.13 9.08 4.48
C ASP A 29 13.16 8.38 3.57
N TRP A 30 13.10 8.69 2.28
CA TRP A 30 13.87 7.96 1.27
C TRP A 30 15.37 8.11 1.43
N ASP A 31 15.82 9.27 1.89
CA ASP A 31 17.24 9.61 1.95
C ASP A 31 17.89 9.18 3.28
N THR A 32 17.13 9.27 4.38
CA THR A 32 17.64 9.02 5.74
C THR A 32 17.18 7.69 6.34
N GLY A 33 16.06 7.13 5.89
CA GLY A 33 15.42 5.97 6.47
C GLY A 33 14.67 6.24 7.79
N GLU A 34 14.58 7.50 8.23
CA GLU A 34 13.82 7.87 9.43
C GLU A 34 12.31 7.65 9.22
N THR A 35 11.59 7.24 10.27
CA THR A 35 10.14 7.12 10.20
C THR A 35 9.50 8.51 10.19
N VAL A 36 8.86 8.86 9.07
CA VAL A 36 8.18 10.15 8.88
C VAL A 36 6.66 10.00 8.78
N HIS A 37 6.16 8.77 8.69
CA HIS A 37 4.73 8.45 8.69
C HIS A 37 4.45 7.11 9.36
N GLN A 38 3.33 7.00 10.07
CA GLN A 38 2.84 5.75 10.66
C GLN A 38 1.31 5.72 10.63
N THR A 39 0.75 4.60 10.16
CA THR A 39 -0.67 4.28 10.25
C THR A 39 -0.84 2.91 10.92
N ILE A 40 -1.59 2.83 12.01
CA ILE A 40 -1.79 1.61 12.81
C ILE A 40 -3.18 1.01 12.53
N PHE A 41 -3.22 -0.29 12.21
CA PHE A 41 -4.43 -1.07 11.96
C PHE A 41 -4.78 -2.04 13.10
N GLY A 42 -3.87 -2.23 14.07
CA GLY A 42 -4.06 -3.14 15.21
C GLY A 42 -3.93 -4.61 14.82
N ASP A 43 -4.41 -5.50 15.68
CA ASP A 43 -4.12 -6.93 15.59
C ASP A 43 -5.07 -7.74 14.69
N VAL A 44 -5.99 -7.05 14.00
CA VAL A 44 -6.94 -7.70 13.10
C VAL A 44 -6.33 -7.84 11.71
N ASN A 45 -6.57 -8.99 11.06
CA ASN A 45 -5.97 -9.33 9.76
C ASN A 45 -6.27 -8.35 8.61
N PHE A 46 -7.21 -7.42 8.78
CA PHE A 46 -7.48 -6.36 7.79
C PHE A 46 -6.26 -5.48 7.48
N GLY A 47 -5.34 -5.30 8.44
CA GLY A 47 -4.11 -4.51 8.24
C GLY A 47 -2.94 -5.28 7.61
N ASN A 48 -3.08 -6.60 7.39
CA ASN A 48 -2.02 -7.48 6.89
C ASN A 48 -1.54 -7.11 5.50
N GLY A 49 -2.41 -6.48 4.70
CA GLY A 49 -2.09 -6.14 3.32
C GLY A 49 -1.73 -7.36 2.48
N ALA A 50 -2.19 -8.55 2.89
CA ALA A 50 -2.11 -9.76 2.10
C ALA A 50 -2.84 -9.55 0.77
N TYR A 51 -2.33 -10.23 -0.26
CA TYR A 51 -2.86 -10.32 -1.63
C TYR A 51 -2.46 -9.19 -2.58
N ALA A 52 -2.08 -9.60 -3.79
CA ALA A 52 -2.01 -8.72 -4.95
C ALA A 52 -3.43 -8.21 -5.23
N ILE A 53 -3.65 -6.91 -5.10
CA ILE A 53 -4.94 -6.26 -5.41
C ILE A 53 -5.37 -6.63 -6.84
N LEU A 54 -6.52 -7.29 -6.96
CA LEU A 54 -7.22 -7.57 -8.21
C LEU A 54 -8.70 -7.32 -7.94
N GLN A 55 -9.16 -6.10 -8.20
CA GLN A 55 -10.51 -5.67 -7.85
C GLN A 55 -11.17 -4.94 -9.02
N TYR A 56 -12.29 -5.49 -9.48
CA TYR A 56 -13.21 -4.78 -10.36
C TYR A 56 -14.14 -3.90 -9.53
N MET A 57 -14.25 -2.63 -9.91
CA MET A 57 -15.07 -1.62 -9.27
C MET A 57 -16.35 -1.39 -10.09
N ASP A 58 -17.41 -0.90 -9.45
CA ASP A 58 -18.71 -0.69 -10.09
C ASP A 58 -18.71 0.39 -11.20
N ASN A 59 -17.63 1.16 -11.31
CA ASN A 59 -17.44 2.24 -12.28
C ASN A 59 -16.59 1.82 -13.50
N ASP A 60 -16.60 0.53 -13.84
CA ASP A 60 -15.85 -0.05 -14.96
C ASP A 60 -14.31 0.13 -14.83
N ASP A 61 -13.81 0.28 -13.60
CA ASP A 61 -12.38 0.31 -13.31
C ASP A 61 -11.86 -1.02 -12.77
N LEU A 62 -10.63 -1.35 -13.15
CA LEU A 62 -9.83 -2.41 -12.53
C LEU A 62 -8.68 -1.80 -11.73
N ILE A 63 -8.60 -2.13 -10.44
CA ILE A 63 -7.39 -1.92 -9.63
C ILE A 63 -6.58 -3.21 -9.68
N PHE A 64 -5.39 -3.12 -10.29
CA PHE A 64 -4.52 -4.26 -10.53
C PHE A 64 -3.14 -4.04 -9.91
N ASN A 65 -2.63 -5.05 -9.21
CA ASN A 65 -1.28 -5.03 -8.65
C ASN A 65 -0.24 -5.20 -9.77
N SER A 66 0.61 -4.19 -9.97
CA SER A 66 1.72 -4.24 -10.93
C SER A 66 3.06 -4.20 -10.21
N PHE A 67 4.16 -4.44 -10.94
CA PHE A 67 5.51 -4.41 -10.39
C PHE A 67 5.88 -3.06 -9.74
N ALA A 68 5.30 -1.95 -10.23
CA ALA A 68 5.55 -0.59 -9.73
C ALA A 68 4.51 -0.12 -8.70
N GLY A 69 3.66 -1.04 -8.22
CA GLY A 69 2.51 -0.74 -7.38
C GLY A 69 1.17 -0.87 -8.11
N PRO A 70 0.04 -0.62 -7.43
CA PRO A 70 -1.28 -0.72 -8.04
C PRO A 70 -1.47 0.27 -9.19
N ILE A 71 -2.02 -0.20 -10.30
CA ILE A 71 -2.45 0.64 -11.43
C ILE A 71 -3.97 0.64 -11.53
N ARG A 72 -4.52 1.75 -12.02
CA ARG A 72 -5.94 1.90 -12.34
C ARG A 72 -6.13 1.86 -13.85
N ILE A 73 -6.99 0.96 -14.32
CA ILE A 73 -7.35 0.81 -15.74
C ILE A 73 -8.85 1.09 -15.87
N HIS A 74 -9.23 2.01 -16.76
CA HIS A 74 -10.64 2.30 -17.08
C HIS A 74 -11.04 1.59 -18.38
N TYR A 75 -12.21 0.94 -18.39
CA TYR A 75 -12.76 0.32 -19.60
C TYR A 75 -13.88 1.19 -20.19
N ASP A 76 -13.63 1.74 -21.38
CA ASP A 76 -14.68 2.41 -22.14
C ASP A 76 -15.68 1.38 -22.69
N LYS A 77 -16.98 1.64 -22.51
CA LYS A 77 -18.04 0.85 -23.15
C LYS A 77 -18.05 1.18 -24.65
N LYS A 78 -17.94 0.13 -25.48
CA LYS A 78 -18.07 0.23 -26.94
C LYS A 78 -19.49 0.52 -27.38
#